data_AF-A0A7S3UVE9-F1
#
_entry.id   AF-A0A7S3UVE9-F1
#
_cell.length_a   1.000
_cell.length_b   1.000
_cell.length_c   1.000
_cell.angle_alpha   90.00
_cell.angle_beta   90.00
_cell.angle_gamma   90.00
#
_symmetry.space_group_name_H-M   'P 1'
#
loop_
_entity.id
_entity.type
_entity.pdbx_description
1 polymer ?
#
loop_
_entity_poly.entity_id
_entity_poly.type
_entity_poly.pdbx_seq_one_letter_code
_entity_poly.pdbx_strand_id
1 'polypeptide(L)'
;NSSLPNATIKVGVREDASGVTEIFKKFLADADSDFAQSVGVSQNASWGQLDADYRTGKKGIMAYVTVTDYSISYINYEREMLYLSPNVRIQAEDGNIVEVSHEHIQQAVYDLGTHFAGDEDPSMHDSNFFTASLHSSDALASWPIVGFSYFAL
;
A
#
# COMPACT_ATOMS: atom_id res chain seq x y z
N ASN A 1 -20.68 4.67 -19.71
CA ASN A 1 -19.60 4.41 -20.68
C ASN A 1 -18.36 5.16 -20.26
N SER A 2 -17.45 4.50 -19.54
CA SER A 2 -16.15 5.07 -19.19
C SER A 2 -15.13 4.50 -20.18
N SER A 3 -14.64 5.32 -21.10
CA SER A 3 -13.55 4.95 -21.99
C SER A 3 -12.23 5.12 -21.25
N LEU A 4 -11.49 4.04 -21.03
CA LEU A 4 -10.12 4.13 -20.53
C LEU A 4 -9.22 4.74 -21.62
N PRO A 5 -8.29 5.64 -21.26
CA PRO A 5 -7.36 6.22 -22.23
C PRO A 5 -6.40 5.15 -22.76
N ASN A 6 -6.09 5.20 -24.06
CA ASN A 6 -5.00 4.40 -24.64
C ASN A 6 -3.65 5.09 -24.42
N ALA A 7 -3.23 5.17 -23.15
CA ALA A 7 -1.98 5.80 -22.74
C ALA A 7 -1.10 4.81 -21.98
N THR A 8 0.22 4.92 -22.16
CA THR A 8 1.18 4.13 -21.39
C THR A 8 1.15 4.56 -19.93
N ILE A 9 1.01 3.60 -19.02
CA ILE A 9 1.11 3.84 -17.58
C ILE A 9 2.56 4.11 -17.23
N LYS A 10 2.83 5.21 -16.52
CA LYS A 10 4.19 5.56 -16.07
C LYS A 10 4.32 5.34 -14.57
N VAL A 11 5.07 4.32 -14.17
CA VAL A 11 5.18 3.92 -12.77
C VAL A 11 6.24 4.75 -12.05
N GLY A 12 5.88 5.41 -10.96
CA GLY A 12 6.82 6.10 -10.07
C GLY A 12 7.05 5.30 -8.80
N VAL A 13 8.30 5.06 -8.43
CA VAL A 13 8.68 4.30 -7.21
C VAL A 13 9.71 5.04 -6.39
N ARG A 14 9.77 4.76 -5.09
CA ARG A 14 10.79 5.31 -4.20
C ARG A 14 12.18 4.80 -4.59
N GLU A 15 13.13 5.72 -4.63
CA GLU A 15 14.56 5.45 -4.83
C GLU A 15 15.27 5.13 -3.50
N ASP A 16 14.85 5.81 -2.43
CA ASP A 16 15.39 5.64 -1.09
C ASP A 16 14.62 4.58 -0.30
N ALA A 17 15.31 3.93 0.65
CA ALA A 17 14.71 2.92 1.51
C ALA A 17 13.51 3.52 2.29
N SER A 18 12.38 2.82 2.30
CA SER A 18 11.16 3.32 2.95
C SER A 18 10.29 2.21 3.51
N GLY A 19 9.81 2.39 4.74
CA GLY A 19 8.75 1.53 5.30
C GLY A 19 7.46 1.54 4.47
N VAL A 20 7.13 2.65 3.78
CA VAL A 20 5.98 2.69 2.86
C VAL A 20 6.20 1.78 1.65
N THR A 21 7.45 1.68 1.17
CA THR A 21 7.82 0.74 0.10
C THR A 21 7.69 -0.71 0.57
N GLU A 22 8.11 -1.01 1.80
CA GLU A 22 7.94 -2.33 2.39
C GLU A 22 6.47 -2.72 2.54
N ILE A 23 5.62 -1.85 3.10
CA ILE A 23 4.17 -2.08 3.21
C ILE A 23 3.54 -2.33 1.83
N PHE A 24 3.87 -1.48 0.84
CA PHE A 24 3.30 -1.62 -0.50
C PHE A 24 3.77 -2.90 -1.19
N LYS A 25 5.05 -3.27 -1.06
CA LYS A 25 5.58 -4.54 -1.60
C LYS A 25 5.00 -5.76 -0.90
N LYS A 26 4.73 -5.69 0.41
CA LYS A 26 4.03 -6.77 1.13
C LYS A 26 2.65 -7.00 0.52
N PHE A 27 1.87 -5.94 0.35
CA PHE A 27 0.55 -6.03 -0.28
C PHE A 27 0.63 -6.68 -1.68
N LEU A 28 1.60 -6.27 -2.52
CA LEU A 28 1.78 -6.87 -3.84
C LEU A 28 2.22 -8.34 -3.77
N ALA A 29 3.12 -8.70 -2.86
CA ALA A 29 3.59 -10.07 -2.68
C ALA A 29 2.47 -11.02 -2.17
N ASP A 30 1.55 -10.51 -1.35
CA ASP A 30 0.40 -11.29 -0.89
C ASP A 30 -0.62 -11.50 -2.02
N ALA A 31 -0.78 -10.51 -2.90
CA ALA A 31 -1.70 -10.58 -4.03
C ALA A 31 -1.15 -11.34 -5.24
N ASP A 32 0.18 -11.43 -5.40
CA ASP A 32 0.85 -11.97 -6.58
C ASP A 32 2.08 -12.81 -6.19
N SER A 33 1.98 -14.13 -6.38
CA SER A 33 3.06 -15.07 -6.09
C SER A 33 4.30 -14.87 -6.95
N ASP A 34 4.15 -14.41 -8.19
CA ASP A 34 5.27 -14.14 -9.08
C ASP A 34 6.00 -12.88 -8.63
N PHE A 35 5.28 -11.86 -8.16
CA PHE A 35 5.87 -10.69 -7.52
C PHE A 35 6.64 -11.10 -6.25
N ALA A 36 6.04 -11.95 -5.40
CA ALA A 36 6.67 -12.42 -4.18
C ALA A 36 8.01 -13.14 -4.46
N GLN A 37 8.07 -13.94 -5.52
CA GLN A 37 9.28 -14.69 -5.89
C GLN A 37 10.34 -13.82 -6.59
N SER A 38 9.92 -12.89 -7.46
CA SER A 38 10.83 -12.15 -8.33
C SER A 38 11.33 -10.82 -7.74
N VAL A 39 10.49 -10.14 -6.96
CA VAL A 39 10.78 -8.83 -6.34
C VAL A 39 10.85 -8.95 -4.82
N GLY A 40 9.87 -9.64 -4.23
CA GLY A 40 9.79 -9.88 -2.78
C GLY A 40 9.52 -8.62 -1.94
N VAL A 41 9.52 -8.81 -0.62
CA VAL A 41 9.22 -7.76 0.36
C VAL A 41 10.52 -7.18 0.91
N SER A 42 10.70 -5.86 0.76
CA SER A 42 11.82 -5.12 1.36
C SER A 42 11.57 -3.61 1.33
N GLN A 43 12.30 -2.86 2.14
CA GLN A 43 12.29 -1.39 2.09
C GLN A 43 13.03 -0.82 0.87
N ASN A 44 13.83 -1.63 0.17
CA ASN A 44 14.77 -1.19 -0.85
C ASN A 44 14.09 -0.93 -2.20
N ALA A 45 14.69 -0.04 -3.00
CA ALA A 45 14.26 0.31 -4.35
C ALA A 45 14.57 -0.75 -5.43
N SER A 46 14.69 -2.04 -5.08
CA SER A 46 14.83 -3.10 -6.09
C SER A 46 13.46 -3.53 -6.59
N TRP A 47 13.11 -3.21 -7.85
CA TRP A 47 11.81 -3.57 -8.45
C TRP A 47 11.91 -4.61 -9.58
N GLY A 48 13.02 -5.36 -9.62
CA GLY A 48 13.25 -6.36 -10.66
C GLY A 48 13.36 -5.74 -12.05
N GLN A 49 12.59 -6.26 -13.01
CA GLN A 49 12.56 -5.78 -14.40
C GLN A 49 11.53 -4.66 -14.64
N LEU A 50 10.95 -4.09 -13.57
CA LEU A 50 9.98 -3.01 -13.69
C LEU A 50 10.65 -1.76 -14.29
N ASP A 51 10.11 -1.28 -15.41
CA ASP A 51 10.44 0.04 -15.96
C ASP A 51 9.71 1.11 -15.13
N ALA A 52 10.44 1.74 -14.22
CA ALA A 52 9.90 2.72 -13.28
C ALA A 52 10.80 3.95 -13.15
N ASP A 53 10.16 5.09 -12.93
CA ASP A 53 10.78 6.33 -12.56
C ASP A 53 11.08 6.34 -11.05
N TYR A 54 12.36 6.31 -10.71
CA TYR A 54 12.85 6.35 -9.33
C TYR A 54 12.85 7.79 -8.81
N ARG A 55 12.20 8.01 -7.66
CA ARG A 55 12.07 9.33 -7.03
C ARG A 55 12.46 9.28 -5.56
N THR A 56 13.26 10.25 -5.14
CA THR A 56 13.71 10.37 -3.76
C THR A 56 12.61 10.96 -2.85
N GLY A 57 12.29 10.24 -1.78
CA GLY A 57 11.36 10.66 -0.75
C GLY A 57 9.91 10.79 -1.20
N LYS A 58 9.02 11.04 -0.22
CA LYS A 58 7.59 11.31 -0.49
C LYS A 58 7.41 12.49 -1.45
N LYS A 59 8.15 13.59 -1.24
CA LYS A 59 8.02 14.81 -2.07
C LYS A 59 8.38 14.55 -3.54
N GLY A 60 9.38 13.70 -3.82
CA GLY A 60 9.74 13.34 -5.19
C GLY A 60 8.61 12.57 -5.89
N ILE A 61 7.99 11.62 -5.18
CA ILE A 61 6.82 10.90 -5.69
C ILE A 61 5.65 11.85 -5.94
N MET A 62 5.33 12.72 -4.98
CA MET A 62 4.26 13.71 -5.11
C MET A 62 4.46 14.62 -6.32
N ALA A 63 5.68 15.16 -6.48
CA ALA A 63 6.01 16.01 -7.60
C ALA A 63 5.84 15.25 -8.93
N TYR A 64 6.34 14.01 -8.99
CA TYR A 64 6.22 13.16 -10.16
C TYR A 64 4.75 12.92 -10.56
N VAL A 65 3.88 12.51 -9.63
CA VAL A 65 2.46 12.25 -9.97
C VAL A 65 1.70 13.52 -10.33
N THR A 66 2.10 14.66 -9.77
CA THR A 66 1.44 15.95 -10.04
C THR A 66 1.71 16.44 -11.47
N VAL A 67 2.91 16.18 -12.01
CA VAL A 67 3.34 16.73 -13.31
C VAL A 67 3.39 15.70 -14.43
N THR A 68 3.19 14.42 -14.11
CA THR A 68 3.31 13.32 -15.07
C THR A 68 1.95 12.71 -15.35
N ASP A 69 1.38 13.04 -16.50
CA ASP A 69 0.13 12.43 -16.95
C ASP A 69 0.24 10.90 -17.05
N TYR A 70 -0.86 10.22 -16.73
CA TYR A 70 -0.99 8.76 -16.76
C TYR A 70 0.00 8.04 -15.85
N SER A 71 0.46 8.72 -14.80
CA SER A 71 1.34 8.12 -13.80
C SER A 71 0.57 7.39 -12.71
N ILE A 72 1.23 6.40 -12.10
CA ILE A 72 0.75 5.71 -10.90
C ILE A 72 1.91 5.62 -9.91
N SER A 73 1.60 5.78 -8.63
CA SER A 73 2.56 5.62 -7.55
C SER A 73 1.84 5.31 -6.22
N TYR A 74 2.62 5.08 -5.17
CA TYR A 74 2.15 4.83 -3.81
C TYR A 74 2.75 5.87 -2.85
N ILE A 75 1.93 6.28 -1.89
CA ILE A 75 2.27 7.27 -0.85
C ILE A 75 1.50 6.90 0.41
N ASN A 76 1.98 7.34 1.58
CA ASN A 76 1.17 7.28 2.78
C ASN A 76 -0.05 8.19 2.64
N TYR A 77 -1.18 7.77 3.22
CA TYR A 77 -2.39 8.60 3.22
C TYR A 77 -2.16 9.89 4.02
N GLU A 78 -2.49 11.02 3.40
CA GLU A 78 -2.60 12.33 4.03
C GLU A 78 -3.86 12.99 3.48
N ARG A 79 -4.72 13.51 4.37
CA ARG A 79 -6.05 14.04 3.99
C ARG A 79 -5.91 15.15 2.95
N GLU A 80 -4.88 15.96 3.07
CA GLU A 80 -4.54 17.06 2.18
C GLU A 80 -4.14 16.60 0.77
N MET A 81 -3.87 15.31 0.56
CA MET A 81 -3.38 14.73 -0.69
C MET A 81 -4.45 14.02 -1.52
N LEU A 82 -5.71 14.01 -1.07
CA LEU A 82 -6.82 13.37 -1.80
C LEU A 82 -7.02 13.91 -3.23
N TYR A 83 -6.58 15.14 -3.51
CA TYR A 83 -6.63 15.71 -4.87
C TYR A 83 -5.69 14.99 -5.86
N LEU A 84 -4.67 14.27 -5.38
CA LEU A 84 -3.79 13.43 -6.20
C LEU A 84 -4.35 12.01 -6.41
N SER A 85 -5.43 11.67 -5.72
CA SER A 85 -6.04 10.33 -5.75
C SER A 85 -7.56 10.39 -5.87
N PRO A 86 -8.15 11.24 -6.74
CA PRO A 86 -9.60 11.32 -6.82
C PRO A 86 -10.14 9.98 -7.32
N ASN A 87 -10.93 9.31 -6.47
CA ASN A 87 -11.60 8.03 -6.75
C ASN A 87 -10.71 6.77 -6.78
N VAL A 88 -9.56 6.74 -6.09
CA VAL A 88 -8.82 5.48 -5.93
C VAL A 88 -9.64 4.51 -5.09
N ARG A 89 -9.93 3.35 -5.66
CA ARG A 89 -10.63 2.24 -4.99
C ARG A 89 -9.86 0.96 -5.20
N ILE A 90 -9.79 0.14 -4.16
CA ILE A 90 -9.13 -1.16 -4.20
C ILE A 90 -10.14 -2.20 -3.74
N GLN A 91 -10.14 -3.35 -4.40
CA GLN A 91 -10.89 -4.51 -3.93
C GLN A 91 -10.12 -5.13 -2.77
N ALA A 92 -10.72 -5.15 -1.59
CA ALA A 92 -10.20 -5.87 -0.43
C ALA A 92 -10.37 -7.39 -0.62
N GLU A 93 -9.71 -8.17 0.22
CA GLU A 93 -9.69 -9.64 0.11
C GLU A 93 -11.07 -10.28 0.29
N ASP A 94 -11.93 -9.66 1.10
CA ASP A 94 -13.34 -10.03 1.27
C ASP A 94 -14.23 -9.75 0.04
N GLY A 95 -13.65 -9.15 -1.01
CA GLY A 95 -14.30 -8.81 -2.26
C GLY A 95 -14.94 -7.42 -2.29
N ASN A 96 -14.94 -6.68 -1.18
CA ASN A 96 -15.50 -5.33 -1.12
C ASN A 96 -14.63 -4.32 -1.86
N ILE A 97 -15.25 -3.39 -2.60
CA ILE A 97 -14.54 -2.28 -3.24
C ILE A 97 -14.51 -1.11 -2.28
N VAL A 98 -13.32 -0.76 -1.80
CA VAL A 98 -13.11 0.23 -0.75
C VAL A 98 -12.45 1.48 -1.34
N GLU A 99 -13.03 2.64 -1.07
CA GLU A 99 -12.40 3.94 -1.35
C GLU A 99 -11.47 4.33 -0.20
N VAL A 100 -10.35 4.99 -0.51
CA VAL A 100 -9.47 5.49 0.54
C VAL A 100 -10.17 6.58 1.36
N SER A 101 -10.38 6.33 2.66
CA SER A 101 -10.93 7.33 3.59
C SER A 101 -10.34 7.15 4.99
N HIS A 102 -10.51 8.18 5.84
CA HIS A 102 -10.06 8.11 7.22
C HIS A 102 -10.75 6.96 7.98
N GLU A 103 -12.04 6.74 7.71
CA GLU A 103 -12.88 5.74 8.37
C GLU A 103 -12.44 4.32 7.98
N HIS A 104 -12.21 4.04 6.68
CA HIS A 104 -11.73 2.72 6.25
C HIS A 104 -10.29 2.43 6.71
N ILE A 105 -9.44 3.45 6.80
CA ILE A 105 -8.09 3.31 7.38
C ILE A 105 -8.18 3.07 8.88
N GLN A 106 -9.04 3.78 9.60
CA GLN A 106 -9.23 3.60 11.04
C GLN A 106 -9.76 2.20 11.35
N GLN A 107 -10.69 1.68 10.54
CA GLN A 107 -11.19 0.31 10.68
C GLN A 107 -10.05 -0.71 10.45
N ALA A 108 -9.27 -0.53 9.39
CA ALA A 108 -8.10 -1.38 9.13
C ALA A 108 -7.10 -1.39 10.30
N VAL A 109 -6.81 -0.21 10.88
CA VAL A 109 -5.95 -0.11 12.06
C VAL A 109 -6.57 -0.77 13.29
N TYR A 110 -7.89 -0.67 13.49
CA TYR A 110 -8.59 -1.32 14.59
C TYR A 110 -8.49 -2.84 14.46
N ASP A 111 -8.83 -3.40 13.29
CA ASP A 111 -8.78 -4.83 13.00
C ASP A 111 -7.36 -5.36 13.26
N LEU A 112 -6.34 -4.70 12.70
CA LEU A 112 -4.95 -5.06 12.92
C LEU A 112 -4.54 -4.92 14.40
N GLY A 113 -5.03 -3.88 15.06
CA GLY A 113 -4.73 -3.58 16.45
C GLY A 113 -5.22 -4.65 17.43
N THR A 114 -6.35 -5.31 17.13
CA THR A 114 -6.86 -6.41 17.96
C THR A 114 -5.88 -7.57 18.06
N HIS A 115 -5.03 -7.77 17.04
CA HIS A 115 -4.02 -8.83 17.07
C HIS A 115 -2.88 -8.54 18.05
N PHE A 116 -2.59 -7.27 18.42
CA PHE A 116 -1.59 -6.99 19.47
C PHE A 116 -2.08 -7.40 20.87
N ALA A 117 -3.39 -7.52 21.06
CA ALA A 117 -3.99 -7.88 22.34
C ALA A 117 -4.18 -9.39 22.53
N GLY A 118 -3.88 -10.19 21.50
CA GLY A 118 -4.02 -11.64 21.52
C GLY A 118 -2.70 -12.35 21.85
N ASP A 119 -2.37 -12.43 23.14
CA ASP A 119 -1.55 -13.54 23.63
C ASP A 119 -2.35 -14.82 23.34
N GLU A 120 -1.94 -15.66 22.36
CA GLU A 120 -2.09 -17.13 22.34
C GLU A 120 -1.83 -17.83 20.99
N ASP A 121 -1.58 -17.12 19.87
CA ASP A 121 -1.20 -17.77 18.60
C ASP A 121 0.28 -17.54 18.22
N PRO A 122 1.17 -18.54 18.39
CA PRO A 122 2.58 -18.49 18.00
C PRO A 122 2.82 -18.22 16.52
N SER A 123 1.84 -18.49 15.65
CA SER A 123 1.92 -18.17 14.20
C SER A 123 1.80 -16.67 13.92
N MET A 124 1.32 -15.88 14.90
CA MET A 124 1.24 -14.41 14.82
C MET A 124 2.51 -13.70 15.31
N HIS A 125 3.54 -14.45 15.72
CA HIS A 125 4.89 -13.93 15.99
C HIS A 125 5.77 -13.89 14.73
N ASP A 126 5.17 -13.95 13.55
CA ASP A 126 5.90 -13.74 12.30
C ASP A 126 6.32 -12.27 12.19
N SER A 127 7.58 -12.01 11.88
CA SER A 127 8.10 -10.69 11.50
C SER A 127 7.28 -9.99 10.41
N ASN A 128 6.44 -10.72 9.65
CA ASN A 128 5.48 -10.20 8.69
C ASN A 128 4.23 -9.53 9.31
N PHE A 129 4.03 -9.63 10.62
CA PHE A 129 2.85 -9.13 11.35
C PHE A 129 2.72 -7.60 11.34
N PHE A 130 3.82 -6.88 11.07
CA PHE A 130 3.86 -5.42 11.12
C PHE A 130 3.39 -4.74 9.82
N THR A 131 3.08 -5.53 8.79
CA THR A 131 2.55 -5.10 7.49
C THR A 131 1.40 -6.02 7.12
N ALA A 132 0.17 -5.56 7.32
CA ALA A 132 -0.97 -6.44 7.17
C ALA A 132 -1.65 -6.25 5.80
N SER A 133 -1.76 -7.35 5.06
CA SER A 133 -2.95 -7.58 4.23
C SER A 133 -4.06 -7.97 5.20
N LEU A 134 -5.09 -7.13 5.31
CA LEU A 134 -6.12 -7.29 6.33
C LEU A 134 -7.40 -7.89 5.76
N HIS A 135 -7.91 -8.88 6.49
CA HIS A 135 -9.28 -9.36 6.34
C HIS A 135 -10.21 -8.46 7.16
N SER A 136 -11.23 -7.88 6.52
CA SER A 136 -12.34 -7.24 7.22
C SER A 136 -13.45 -8.26 7.44
N SER A 137 -13.91 -8.42 8.68
CA SER A 137 -15.07 -9.27 9.02
C SER A 137 -16.31 -8.48 9.43
N ASP A 138 -16.36 -7.15 9.21
CA ASP A 138 -17.42 -6.27 9.73
C ASP A 138 -18.06 -5.36 8.67
N ALA A 139 -19.20 -4.75 9.04
CA ALA A 139 -20.08 -3.95 8.17
C ALA A 139 -19.44 -2.71 7.48
N LEU A 140 -18.20 -2.37 7.84
CA LEU A 140 -17.41 -1.31 7.22
C LEU A 140 -16.13 -1.93 6.65
N ALA A 141 -15.97 -1.91 5.33
CA ALA A 141 -14.86 -2.57 4.66
C ALA A 141 -13.53 -1.85 4.97
N SER A 142 -12.51 -2.61 5.38
CA SER A 142 -11.20 -2.10 5.77
C SER A 142 -10.35 -1.74 4.55
N TRP A 143 -9.59 -0.65 4.63
CA TRP A 143 -8.62 -0.31 3.58
C TRP A 143 -7.52 -1.39 3.53
N PRO A 144 -7.24 -1.99 2.35
CA PRO A 144 -6.41 -3.21 2.29
C PRO A 144 -4.90 -2.97 2.40
N ILE A 145 -4.42 -1.72 2.40
CA ILE A 145 -2.99 -1.39 2.46
C ILE A 145 -2.70 -0.50 3.66
N VAL A 146 -2.36 -1.09 4.81
CA VAL A 146 -2.06 -0.36 6.04
C VAL A 146 -0.83 -0.95 6.74
N GLY A 147 -0.16 -0.13 7.55
CA GLY A 147 0.93 -0.58 8.41
C GLY A 147 1.19 0.44 9.51
N PHE A 148 1.94 0.03 10.53
CA PHE A 148 2.34 0.93 11.61
C PHE A 148 3.70 1.55 11.36
N SER A 149 3.94 2.69 12.01
CA SER A 149 5.27 3.29 12.14
C SER A 149 5.80 3.03 13.55
N TYR A 150 7.09 2.75 13.66
CA TYR A 150 7.74 2.37 14.92
C TYR A 150 8.86 3.35 15.29
N PHE A 151 9.09 3.50 16.58
CA PHE A 151 10.31 4.14 17.11
C PHE A 151 11.32 3.05 17.47
N ALA A 152 12.55 3.19 16.99
CA ALA A 152 13.68 2.42 17.50
C ALA A 152 14.35 3.25 18.61
N LEU A 153 14.42 2.67 19.82
CA LEU A 153 15.04 3.28 21.01
C LEU A 153 16.34 2.56 21.35
#